data_AF-A0A0G0XJH8-F1
#
_entry.id   AF-A0A0G0XJH8-F1
#
_cell.length_a   1.000
_cell.length_b   1.000
_cell.length_c   1.000
_cell.angle_alpha   90.00
_cell.angle_beta   90.00
_cell.angle_gamma   90.00
#
_symmetry.space_group_name_H-M   'P 1'
#
loop_
_entity.id
_entity.type
_entity.pdbx_description
1 polymer ?
#
loop_
_entity_poly.entity_id
_entity_poly.type
_entity_poly.pdbx_seq_one_letter_code
_entity_poly.pdbx_strand_id
1 'polypeptide(L)'
;MEQHLIRFVDTYTKAIKENNAAIFAGAGLSIPAGFVNWKDLLRDIAADLNLDIDKENDLIAVAQYHFNEKGNNRHKLNQLLIDEFTQGTSVTQNHKILAALPIQTYWTTNYDKLIEKAIEEEGKTPDIKITPENLSNNIHKRDAVVYKMHGDVSLPDKAILTKDDYEGYNENRLLYTTALQGDLVAKTFLFIGFSFDDPNLEYILSRIRILLGQNQRNHYCFFKKINRKDFKKKADFKYAEVQHKLKINDLKRYSINALLIDDYADITEVLSAIKKKVLRSNIFISGAAKIYDPRTEKDALSFVHKLSYRISSEGYKIVSGVGYGIGSAVINGATEYVFSTKYRHLDNALVLRPFPQIVTGRRKKEERNLEYRNEMMRHAGIALFIFGNNDNGKGGWEHSKGMVEEFKVAVQQGAIPIPVGATGYASEKLWNKVMASPTDYYPNNSDLLDSIKQIGDKSLPDDELINQILKAISILQNHF
;
A
#
# COMPACT_ATOMS: atom_id res chain seq x y z
N MET A 1 -18.51 -0.24 -0.59
CA MET A 1 -17.66 0.72 -1.32
C MET A 1 -18.35 1.15 -2.61
N GLU A 2 -18.40 2.46 -2.91
CA GLU A 2 -19.02 3.01 -4.13
C GLU A 2 -18.21 2.72 -5.41
N GLN A 3 -18.86 2.77 -6.58
CA GLN A 3 -18.28 2.36 -7.86
C GLN A 3 -17.04 3.19 -8.27
N HIS A 4 -17.01 4.49 -7.99
CA HIS A 4 -15.85 5.33 -8.31
C HIS A 4 -14.64 4.98 -7.43
N LEU A 5 -14.86 4.61 -6.17
CA LEU A 5 -13.80 4.14 -5.27
C LEU A 5 -13.24 2.79 -5.75
N ILE A 6 -14.09 1.86 -6.19
CA ILE A 6 -13.65 0.57 -6.75
C ILE A 6 -12.76 0.80 -7.98
N ARG A 7 -13.19 1.66 -8.92
CA ARG A 7 -12.39 2.02 -10.10
C ARG A 7 -11.06 2.68 -9.72
N PHE A 8 -11.06 3.51 -8.67
CA PHE A 8 -9.84 4.10 -8.14
C PHE A 8 -8.90 3.04 -7.57
N VAL A 9 -9.40 2.08 -6.77
CA VAL A 9 -8.59 0.97 -6.23
C VAL A 9 -7.85 0.26 -7.37
N ASP A 10 -8.52 -0.05 -8.48
CA ASP A 10 -7.90 -0.69 -9.64
C ASP A 10 -6.83 0.18 -10.28
N THR A 11 -7.16 1.45 -10.52
CA THR A 11 -6.26 2.40 -11.18
C THR A 11 -5.00 2.67 -10.35
N TYR A 12 -5.17 2.87 -9.05
CA TYR A 12 -4.06 3.16 -8.15
C TYR A 12 -3.23 1.92 -7.82
N THR A 13 -3.86 0.74 -7.73
CA THR A 13 -3.13 -0.55 -7.63
C THR A 13 -2.20 -0.74 -8.83
N LYS A 14 -2.67 -0.43 -10.05
CA LYS A 14 -1.82 -0.48 -11.24
C LYS A 14 -0.64 0.48 -11.14
N ALA A 15 -0.88 1.72 -10.69
CA ALA A 15 0.19 2.70 -10.49
C ALA A 15 1.25 2.25 -9.48
N ILE A 16 0.81 1.61 -8.38
CA ILE A 16 1.72 1.03 -7.37
C ILE A 16 2.58 -0.07 -7.98
N LYS A 17 1.97 -1.01 -8.72
CA LYS A 17 2.70 -2.13 -9.36
C LYS A 17 3.73 -1.66 -10.39
N GLU A 18 3.45 -0.56 -11.08
CA GLU A 18 4.34 0.05 -12.06
C GLU A 18 5.40 0.98 -11.43
N ASN A 19 5.49 1.03 -10.09
CA ASN A 19 6.40 1.91 -9.33
C ASN A 19 6.25 3.41 -9.67
N ASN A 20 5.04 3.83 -10.07
CA ASN A 20 4.74 5.21 -10.43
C ASN A 20 3.65 5.84 -9.55
N ALA A 21 3.31 5.23 -8.41
CA ALA A 21 2.44 5.84 -7.39
C ALA A 21 3.24 6.72 -6.42
N ALA A 22 2.61 7.81 -5.95
CA ALA A 22 3.10 8.66 -4.88
C ALA A 22 1.97 9.06 -3.93
N ILE A 23 2.33 9.36 -2.68
CA ILE A 23 1.40 9.89 -1.67
C ILE A 23 1.73 11.35 -1.40
N PHE A 24 0.69 12.16 -1.26
CA PHE A 24 0.79 13.48 -0.64
C PHE A 24 -0.07 13.48 0.63
N ALA A 25 0.57 13.60 1.80
CA ALA A 25 -0.12 13.62 3.07
C ALA A 25 -0.25 15.06 3.59
N GLY A 26 -1.45 15.44 4.03
CA GLY A 26 -1.70 16.64 4.82
C GLY A 26 -2.00 16.29 6.27
N ALA A 27 -2.29 17.32 7.07
CA ALA A 27 -2.49 17.18 8.52
C ALA A 27 -3.62 16.18 8.86
N GLY A 28 -4.63 16.07 7.98
CA GLY A 28 -5.76 15.15 8.18
C GLY A 28 -5.37 13.67 8.26
N LEU A 29 -4.23 13.26 7.73
CA LEU A 29 -3.74 11.87 7.88
C LEU A 29 -3.23 11.61 9.31
N SER A 30 -2.73 12.66 9.97
CA SER A 30 -2.12 12.64 11.31
C SER A 30 -3.14 12.86 12.42
N ILE A 31 -4.32 13.43 12.13
CA ILE A 31 -5.37 13.69 13.14
C ILE A 31 -5.76 12.46 13.98
N PRO A 32 -6.01 11.28 13.38
CA PRO A 32 -6.36 10.09 14.18
C PRO A 32 -5.25 9.59 15.11
N ALA A 33 -4.00 10.06 14.93
CA ALA A 33 -2.89 9.78 15.86
C ALA A 33 -2.91 10.67 17.11
N GLY A 34 -3.81 11.65 17.16
CA GLY A 34 -3.91 12.65 18.23
C GLY A 34 -3.34 14.02 17.88
N PHE A 35 -2.84 14.23 16.65
CA PHE A 35 -2.36 15.54 16.22
C PHE A 35 -3.48 16.47 15.77
N VAL A 36 -3.21 17.76 15.83
CA VAL A 36 -4.16 18.80 15.39
C VAL A 36 -4.03 19.15 13.91
N ASN A 37 -5.09 19.74 13.35
CA ASN A 37 -5.02 20.40 12.06
C ASN A 37 -4.38 21.80 12.20
N TRP A 38 -4.12 22.47 11.08
CA TRP A 38 -3.47 23.79 11.07
C TRP A 38 -4.24 24.88 11.83
N LYS A 39 -5.57 24.85 11.77
CA LYS A 39 -6.43 25.81 12.48
C LYS A 39 -6.32 25.63 13.99
N ASP A 40 -6.40 24.40 14.44
CA ASP A 40 -6.32 24.06 15.87
C ASP A 40 -4.90 24.27 16.42
N LEU A 41 -3.85 24.03 15.62
CA LEU A 41 -2.47 24.35 15.98
C LEU A 41 -2.29 25.83 16.33
N LEU A 42 -2.87 26.74 15.53
CA LEU A 42 -2.72 28.19 15.72
C LEU A 42 -3.72 28.79 16.71
N ARG A 43 -4.53 27.98 17.41
CA ARG A 43 -5.55 28.47 18.34
C ARG A 43 -4.94 29.30 19.48
N ASP A 44 -3.85 28.82 20.08
CA ASP A 44 -3.15 29.55 21.15
C ASP A 44 -2.43 30.80 20.61
N ILE A 45 -1.96 30.76 19.37
CA ILE A 45 -1.32 31.89 18.68
C ILE A 45 -2.32 33.01 18.40
N ALA A 46 -3.54 32.66 17.98
CA ALA A 46 -4.62 33.64 17.83
C ALA A 46 -5.09 34.20 19.17
N ALA A 47 -5.18 33.38 20.21
CA ALA A 47 -5.56 33.82 21.54
C ALA A 47 -4.57 34.87 22.10
N ASP A 48 -3.26 34.70 21.87
CA ASP A 48 -2.22 35.69 22.21
C ASP A 48 -2.45 37.06 21.54
N LEU A 49 -3.17 37.10 20.43
CA LEU A 49 -3.54 38.31 19.67
C LEU A 49 -4.95 38.80 19.97
N ASN A 50 -5.67 38.16 20.89
CA ASN A 50 -7.11 38.38 21.14
C ASN A 50 -7.98 38.14 19.88
N LEU A 51 -7.55 37.24 19.00
CA LEU A 51 -8.30 36.81 17.82
C LEU A 51 -9.02 35.49 18.10
N ASP A 52 -10.17 35.32 17.46
CA ASP A 52 -10.92 34.07 17.47
C ASP A 52 -10.62 33.32 16.17
N ILE A 53 -9.79 32.27 16.26
CA ILE A 53 -9.34 31.48 15.10
C ILE A 53 -10.51 30.93 14.29
N ASP A 54 -11.69 30.76 14.90
CA ASP A 54 -12.87 30.25 14.21
C ASP A 54 -13.53 31.27 13.26
N LYS A 55 -13.16 32.54 13.38
CA LYS A 55 -13.58 33.64 12.49
C LYS A 55 -12.53 33.98 11.42
N GLU A 56 -11.31 33.48 11.57
CA GLU A 56 -10.21 33.78 10.67
C GLU A 56 -10.19 32.84 9.45
N ASN A 57 -9.95 33.43 8.27
CA ASN A 57 -9.84 32.69 7.01
C ASN A 57 -8.39 32.57 6.51
N ASP A 58 -7.51 33.47 6.94
CA ASP A 58 -6.09 33.47 6.56
C ASP A 58 -5.23 33.13 7.79
N LEU A 59 -5.05 31.83 8.00
CA LEU A 59 -4.26 31.29 9.11
C LEU A 59 -2.77 31.65 8.99
N ILE A 60 -2.28 31.88 7.76
CA ILE A 60 -0.89 32.28 7.51
C ILE A 60 -0.66 33.71 8.00
N ALA A 61 -1.62 34.61 7.73
CA ALA A 61 -1.59 35.97 8.25
C ALA A 61 -1.62 36.01 9.78
N VAL A 62 -2.42 35.17 10.44
CA VAL A 62 -2.45 35.06 11.91
C VAL A 62 -1.06 34.73 12.47
N ALA A 63 -0.37 33.75 11.89
CA ALA A 63 0.99 33.40 12.31
C ALA A 63 1.98 34.57 12.11
N GLN A 64 1.84 35.33 11.01
CA GLN A 64 2.66 36.52 10.76
C GLN A 64 2.36 37.66 11.74
N TYR A 65 1.09 37.91 12.07
CA TYR A 65 0.72 38.94 13.04
C TYR A 65 1.30 38.64 14.42
N HIS A 66 1.30 37.37 14.82
CA HIS A 66 1.94 36.96 16.08
C HIS A 66 3.44 37.20 16.05
N PHE A 67 4.10 36.79 14.97
CA PHE A 67 5.53 37.02 14.79
C PHE A 67 5.89 38.51 14.89
N ASN A 68 5.11 39.38 14.24
CA ASN A 68 5.29 40.83 14.28
C ASN A 68 5.05 41.41 15.70
N GLU A 69 3.95 41.02 16.36
CA GLU A 69 3.57 41.50 17.69
C GLU A 69 4.59 41.11 18.77
N LYS A 70 5.26 39.96 18.60
CA LYS A 70 6.35 39.52 19.50
C LYS A 70 7.71 40.11 19.13
N GLY A 71 7.77 41.14 18.29
CA GLY A 71 9.00 41.83 17.91
C GLY A 71 9.87 41.01 16.96
N ASN A 72 9.26 40.33 15.99
CA ASN A 72 9.92 39.42 15.04
C ASN A 72 10.62 38.23 15.73
N ASN A 73 10.01 37.75 16.82
CA ASN A 73 10.52 36.60 17.57
C ASN A 73 9.68 35.35 17.30
N ARG A 74 10.31 34.34 16.69
CA ARG A 74 9.68 33.07 16.32
C ARG A 74 9.58 32.06 17.47
N HIS A 75 10.15 32.36 18.64
CA HIS A 75 10.31 31.39 19.73
C HIS A 75 9.00 30.65 20.09
N LYS A 76 7.89 31.37 20.22
CA LYS A 76 6.60 30.76 20.58
C LYS A 76 6.04 29.86 19.47
N LEU A 77 6.17 30.24 18.20
CA LEU A 77 5.78 29.41 17.06
C LEU A 77 6.63 28.13 16.97
N ASN A 78 7.94 28.25 17.23
CA ASN A 78 8.84 27.10 17.27
C ASN A 78 8.49 26.16 18.43
N GLN A 79 8.23 26.74 19.61
CA GLN A 79 7.86 25.98 20.81
C GLN A 79 6.52 25.26 20.62
N LEU A 80 5.53 25.92 19.98
CA LEU A 80 4.26 25.32 19.62
C LEU A 80 4.43 24.04 18.79
N LEU A 81 5.30 24.06 17.77
CA LEU A 81 5.59 22.87 16.98
C LEU A 81 6.21 21.75 17.81
N ILE A 82 7.16 22.08 18.69
CA ILE A 82 7.81 21.11 19.57
C ILE A 82 6.77 20.49 20.52
N ASP A 83 5.97 21.32 21.19
CA ASP A 83 5.00 20.88 22.20
C ASP A 83 3.91 20.00 21.61
N GLU A 84 3.46 20.31 20.39
CA GLU A 84 2.44 19.52 19.70
C GLU A 84 3.01 18.22 19.13
N PHE A 85 4.11 18.28 18.39
CA PHE A 85 4.58 17.16 17.57
C PHE A 85 5.62 16.24 18.24
N THR A 86 6.00 16.53 19.49
CA THR A 86 6.87 15.66 20.31
C THR A 86 6.09 14.74 21.26
N GLN A 87 4.76 14.90 21.35
CA GLN A 87 3.92 14.02 22.16
C GLN A 87 4.03 12.57 21.66
N GLY A 88 4.06 11.61 22.60
CA GLY A 88 4.27 10.18 22.33
C GLY A 88 3.10 9.52 21.60
N THR A 89 2.88 9.91 20.35
CA THR A 89 1.81 9.37 19.50
C THR A 89 2.28 8.10 18.77
N SER A 90 1.30 7.28 18.39
CA SER A 90 1.53 6.04 17.66
C SER A 90 1.06 6.17 16.20
N VAL A 91 1.70 5.42 15.31
CA VAL A 91 1.33 5.41 13.89
C VAL A 91 -0.09 4.86 13.69
N THR A 92 -0.89 5.54 12.87
CA THR A 92 -2.27 5.13 12.59
C THR A 92 -2.30 3.93 11.64
N GLN A 93 -3.46 3.27 11.55
CA GLN A 93 -3.66 2.15 10.62
C GLN A 93 -3.39 2.55 9.15
N ASN A 94 -3.73 3.79 8.76
CA ASN A 94 -3.48 4.28 7.41
C ASN A 94 -1.98 4.40 7.13
N HIS A 95 -1.18 4.89 8.09
CA HIS A 95 0.28 4.93 7.95
C HIS A 95 0.85 3.52 7.78
N LYS A 96 0.40 2.56 8.59
CA LYS A 96 0.84 1.14 8.49
C LYS A 96 0.49 0.53 7.14
N ILE A 97 -0.71 0.78 6.62
CA ILE A 97 -1.12 0.28 5.30
C ILE A 97 -0.25 0.89 4.20
N LEU A 98 -0.05 2.21 4.21
CA LEU A 98 0.77 2.90 3.22
C LEU A 98 2.22 2.42 3.25
N ALA A 99 2.82 2.32 4.45
CA ALA A 99 4.17 1.81 4.63
C ALA A 99 4.34 0.37 4.13
N ALA A 100 3.32 -0.49 4.28
CA ALA A 100 3.35 -1.86 3.76
C ALA A 100 3.34 -1.94 2.22
N LEU A 101 2.74 -0.96 1.54
CA LEU A 101 2.70 -0.90 0.08
C LEU A 101 4.09 -0.58 -0.50
N PRO A 102 4.39 -1.02 -1.74
CA PRO A 102 5.66 -0.70 -2.41
C PRO A 102 5.62 0.72 -3.02
N ILE A 103 5.27 1.72 -2.21
CA ILE A 103 5.30 3.13 -2.59
C ILE A 103 6.64 3.72 -2.16
N GLN A 104 7.33 4.36 -3.10
CA GLN A 104 8.71 4.86 -2.90
C GLN A 104 8.77 6.38 -2.70
N THR A 105 7.66 7.09 -2.90
CA THR A 105 7.63 8.56 -2.90
C THR A 105 6.50 9.07 -2.03
N TYR A 106 6.87 9.78 -0.98
CA TYR A 106 5.96 10.44 -0.05
C TYR A 106 6.29 11.93 -0.01
N TRP A 107 5.26 12.75 -0.20
CA TRP A 107 5.32 14.19 0.02
C TRP A 107 4.40 14.55 1.19
N THR A 108 4.80 15.52 1.99
CA THR A 108 3.98 15.99 3.10
C THR A 108 4.27 17.45 3.46
N THR A 109 3.24 18.14 3.91
CA THR A 109 3.32 19.45 4.56
C THR A 109 3.35 19.33 6.08
N ASN A 110 3.29 18.10 6.62
CA ASN A 110 3.26 17.87 8.06
C ASN A 110 4.66 17.92 8.67
N TYR A 111 4.73 18.38 9.92
CA TYR A 111 5.97 18.46 10.69
C TYR A 111 6.25 17.19 11.50
N ASP A 112 5.23 16.37 11.75
CA ASP A 112 5.29 15.11 12.51
C ASP A 112 6.11 14.01 11.83
N LYS A 113 6.48 12.96 12.59
CA LYS A 113 7.34 11.87 12.11
C LYS A 113 6.61 10.56 11.82
N LEU A 114 5.30 10.58 11.59
CA LEU A 114 4.50 9.35 11.50
C LEU A 114 4.78 8.53 10.24
N ILE A 115 5.07 9.18 9.12
CA ILE A 115 5.33 8.49 7.84
C ILE A 115 6.64 7.69 7.94
N GLU A 116 7.72 8.33 8.35
CA GLU A 116 9.03 7.69 8.50
C GLU A 116 9.02 6.60 9.58
N LYS A 117 8.36 6.84 10.73
CA LYS A 117 8.18 5.81 11.76
C LYS A 117 7.43 4.59 11.23
N ALA A 118 6.36 4.79 10.45
CA ALA A 118 5.61 3.67 9.88
C ALA A 118 6.43 2.87 8.86
N ILE A 119 7.27 3.55 8.08
CA ILE A 119 8.21 2.90 7.14
C ILE A 119 9.24 2.07 7.93
N GLU A 120 9.81 2.62 9.00
CA GLU A 120 10.76 1.92 9.88
C GLU A 120 10.12 0.71 10.59
N GLU A 121 8.90 0.84 11.12
CA GLU A 121 8.15 -0.25 11.76
C GLU A 121 7.85 -1.40 10.79
N GLU A 122 7.73 -1.11 9.50
CA GLU A 122 7.60 -2.09 8.42
C GLU A 122 8.97 -2.66 8.01
N GLY A 123 10.07 -2.34 8.70
CA GLY A 123 11.41 -2.84 8.41
C GLY A 123 12.02 -2.28 7.12
N LYS A 124 11.50 -1.14 6.65
CA LYS A 124 11.98 -0.41 5.46
C LYS A 124 12.82 0.79 5.87
N THR A 125 13.65 1.28 4.95
CA THR A 125 14.58 2.40 5.18
C THR A 125 14.02 3.69 4.55
N PRO A 126 13.51 4.65 5.33
CA PRO A 126 13.09 5.95 4.80
C PRO A 126 14.29 6.88 4.56
N ASP A 127 14.30 7.57 3.43
CA ASP A 127 15.21 8.68 3.13
C ASP A 127 14.48 10.02 3.31
N ILE A 128 14.71 10.67 4.45
CA ILE A 128 13.96 11.84 4.89
C ILE A 128 14.63 13.12 4.37
N LYS A 129 13.86 13.94 3.65
CA LYS A 129 14.29 15.21 3.05
C LYS A 129 13.58 16.37 3.75
N ILE A 130 14.28 17.07 4.64
CA ILE A 130 13.71 18.17 5.45
C ILE A 130 14.33 19.55 5.13
N THR A 131 15.58 19.57 4.65
CA THR A 131 16.27 20.78 4.14
C THR A 131 16.62 20.65 2.65
N PRO A 132 16.90 21.76 1.93
CA PRO A 132 17.34 21.71 0.53
C PRO A 132 18.60 20.88 0.33
N GLU A 133 19.55 20.96 1.27
CA GLU A 133 20.81 20.20 1.21
C GLU A 133 20.58 18.70 1.32
N ASN A 134 19.50 18.25 1.99
CA ASN A 134 19.20 16.82 2.06
C ASN A 134 18.83 16.23 0.70
N LEU A 135 18.34 17.04 -0.24
CA LEU A 135 17.92 16.58 -1.58
C LEU A 135 19.10 16.04 -2.40
N SER A 136 20.33 16.50 -2.14
CA SER A 136 21.54 16.00 -2.82
C SER A 136 22.10 14.71 -2.20
N ASN A 137 21.77 14.43 -0.94
CA ASN A 137 22.21 13.22 -0.24
C ASN A 137 21.29 12.04 -0.57
N ASN A 138 21.79 10.80 -0.47
CA ASN A 138 20.97 9.60 -0.61
C ASN A 138 21.33 8.59 0.48
N ILE A 139 20.32 8.07 1.18
CA ILE A 139 20.53 6.97 2.13
C ILE A 139 20.71 5.67 1.34
N HIS A 140 21.74 4.90 1.69
CA HIS A 140 22.01 3.62 1.06
C HIS A 140 20.87 2.62 1.33
N LYS A 141 20.44 1.87 0.31
CA LYS A 141 19.32 0.91 0.39
C LYS A 141 17.99 1.51 0.88
N ARG A 142 17.74 2.79 0.58
CA ARG A 142 16.44 3.41 0.84
C ARG A 142 15.31 2.66 0.11
N ASP A 143 14.19 2.47 0.79
CA ASP A 143 12.97 1.88 0.24
C ASP A 143 11.95 2.95 -0.18
N ALA A 144 11.99 4.12 0.48
CA ALA A 144 11.13 5.25 0.18
C ALA A 144 11.82 6.58 0.50
N VAL A 145 11.44 7.64 -0.22
CA VAL A 145 11.87 9.02 0.06
C VAL A 145 10.67 9.79 0.63
N VAL A 146 10.90 10.49 1.73
CA VAL A 146 9.89 11.32 2.42
C VAL A 146 10.30 12.78 2.31
N TYR A 147 9.62 13.54 1.46
CA TYR A 147 9.83 14.96 1.25
C TYR A 147 8.92 15.78 2.17
N LYS A 148 9.53 16.48 3.12
CA LYS A 148 8.82 17.35 4.07
C LYS A 148 8.97 18.81 3.66
N MET A 149 8.08 19.25 2.78
CA MET A 149 8.26 20.50 2.05
C MET A 149 8.12 21.75 2.93
N HIS A 150 7.43 21.64 4.07
CA HIS A 150 7.25 22.69 5.07
C HIS A 150 8.20 22.56 6.27
N GLY A 151 9.13 21.60 6.26
CA GLY A 151 10.08 21.40 7.35
C GLY A 151 9.70 20.26 8.29
N ASP A 152 10.35 20.22 9.46
CA ASP A 152 10.29 19.11 10.41
C ASP A 152 10.29 19.64 11.84
N VAL A 153 9.61 18.94 12.77
CA VAL A 153 9.63 19.25 14.20
C VAL A 153 11.04 19.31 14.80
N SER A 154 12.03 18.59 14.23
CA SER A 154 13.43 18.63 14.70
C SER A 154 14.18 19.90 14.33
N LEU A 155 13.69 20.68 13.36
CA LEU A 155 14.26 21.96 12.92
C LEU A 155 13.15 23.01 12.84
N PRO A 156 12.51 23.36 13.97
CA PRO A 156 11.32 24.22 13.98
C PRO A 156 11.63 25.64 13.50
N ASP A 157 12.87 26.11 13.68
CA ASP A 157 13.37 27.39 13.16
C ASP A 157 13.37 27.47 11.63
N LYS A 158 13.38 26.32 10.93
CA LYS A 158 13.33 26.22 9.46
C LYS A 158 11.96 25.81 8.92
N ALA A 159 10.98 25.63 9.79
CA ALA A 159 9.62 25.26 9.39
C ALA A 159 8.93 26.43 8.68
N ILE A 160 8.02 26.16 7.75
CA ILE A 160 7.24 27.16 7.01
C ILE A 160 5.92 27.36 7.76
N LEU A 161 5.70 28.55 8.34
CA LEU A 161 4.47 28.88 9.09
C LEU A 161 3.98 30.30 8.83
N THR A 162 4.88 31.28 8.75
CA THR A 162 4.53 32.70 8.63
C THR A 162 4.44 33.12 7.17
N LYS A 163 3.79 34.25 6.91
CA LYS A 163 3.66 34.79 5.55
C LYS A 163 5.02 35.02 4.89
N ASP A 164 5.99 35.54 5.63
CA ASP A 164 7.35 35.74 5.15
C ASP A 164 8.01 34.41 4.69
N ASP A 165 7.73 33.30 5.39
CA ASP A 165 8.25 31.98 4.99
C ASP A 165 7.67 31.51 3.65
N TYR A 166 6.37 31.73 3.43
CA TYR A 166 5.70 31.40 2.18
C TYR A 166 6.19 32.30 1.02
N GLU A 167 6.36 33.60 1.27
CA GLU A 167 6.89 34.53 0.26
C GLU A 167 8.33 34.19 -0.13
N GLY A 168 9.18 33.87 0.85
CA GLY A 168 10.55 33.41 0.62
C GLY A 168 10.68 31.96 0.13
N TYR A 169 9.59 31.22 -0.02
CA TYR A 169 9.64 29.78 -0.35
C TYR A 169 10.33 29.50 -1.68
N ASN A 170 10.04 30.32 -2.71
CA ASN A 170 10.64 30.17 -4.03
C ASN A 170 12.14 30.52 -4.06
N GLU A 171 12.66 31.24 -3.07
CA GLU A 171 14.09 31.53 -2.95
C GLU A 171 14.80 30.44 -2.14
N ASN A 172 14.22 30.10 -0.99
CA ASN A 172 14.86 29.22 0.00
C ASN A 172 14.62 27.72 -0.26
N ARG A 173 13.53 27.36 -0.95
CA ARG A 173 13.08 25.97 -1.14
C ARG A 173 12.71 25.64 -2.59
N LEU A 174 13.22 26.39 -3.58
CA LEU A 174 12.98 26.16 -5.02
C LEU A 174 13.20 24.71 -5.49
N LEU A 175 14.16 24.01 -4.88
CA LEU A 175 14.47 22.63 -5.20
C LEU A 175 13.33 21.67 -4.83
N TYR A 176 12.56 21.95 -3.76
CA TYR A 176 11.36 21.19 -3.43
C TYR A 176 10.26 21.42 -4.47
N THR A 177 10.05 22.68 -4.88
CA THR A 177 9.12 23.04 -5.97
C THR A 177 9.46 22.27 -7.24
N THR A 178 10.73 22.30 -7.64
CA THR A 178 11.21 21.60 -8.85
C THR A 178 11.04 20.09 -8.75
N ALA A 179 11.41 19.50 -7.62
CA ALA A 179 11.29 18.06 -7.39
C ALA A 179 9.83 17.59 -7.39
N LEU A 180 8.94 18.32 -6.69
CA LEU A 180 7.51 18.00 -6.66
C LEU A 180 6.87 18.15 -8.05
N GLN A 181 7.26 19.16 -8.82
CA GLN A 181 6.82 19.28 -10.21
C GLN A 181 7.20 18.04 -11.04
N GLY A 182 8.48 17.62 -10.96
CA GLY A 182 8.94 16.41 -11.64
C GLY A 182 8.15 15.16 -11.25
N ASP A 183 7.92 14.98 -9.94
CA ASP A 183 7.14 13.85 -9.44
C ASP A 183 5.67 13.92 -9.89
N LEU A 184 5.00 15.07 -9.83
CA LEU A 184 3.60 15.22 -10.26
C LEU A 184 3.44 14.93 -11.76
N VAL A 185 4.44 15.24 -12.59
CA VAL A 185 4.42 14.84 -14.00
C VAL A 185 4.62 13.33 -14.17
N ALA A 186 5.56 12.74 -13.43
CA ALA A 186 5.97 11.34 -13.61
C ALA A 186 5.05 10.32 -12.91
N LYS A 187 4.41 10.70 -11.80
CA LYS A 187 3.76 9.78 -10.85
C LYS A 187 2.29 10.12 -10.62
N THR A 188 1.50 9.11 -10.32
CA THR A 188 0.10 9.25 -9.94
C THR A 188 0.01 9.48 -8.43
N PHE A 189 -0.34 10.71 -8.05
CA PHE A 189 -0.51 11.11 -6.65
C PHE A 189 -1.88 10.73 -6.09
N LEU A 190 -1.87 10.29 -4.83
CA LEU A 190 -3.02 10.24 -3.95
C LEU A 190 -2.81 11.22 -2.79
N PHE A 191 -3.66 12.25 -2.74
CA PHE A 191 -3.69 13.26 -1.69
C PHE A 191 -4.63 12.81 -0.55
N ILE A 192 -4.12 12.77 0.68
CA ILE A 192 -4.86 12.31 1.87
C ILE A 192 -4.78 13.36 2.97
N GLY A 193 -5.93 13.73 3.54
CA GLY A 193 -5.99 14.68 4.66
C GLY A 193 -5.53 16.10 4.28
N PHE A 194 -5.70 16.47 3.01
CA PHE A 194 -5.20 17.72 2.45
C PHE A 194 -6.37 18.63 2.04
N SER A 195 -6.31 19.92 2.41
CA SER A 195 -7.40 20.85 2.17
C SER A 195 -7.25 21.68 0.88
N PHE A 196 -6.09 21.64 0.21
CA PHE A 196 -5.78 22.47 -0.97
C PHE A 196 -5.81 23.98 -0.75
N ASP A 197 -5.77 24.43 0.49
CA ASP A 197 -5.68 25.85 0.83
C ASP A 197 -4.21 26.31 0.99
N ASP A 198 -3.26 25.48 0.55
CA ASP A 198 -1.82 25.72 0.63
C ASP A 198 -1.31 26.53 -0.59
N PRO A 199 -0.79 27.75 -0.38
CA PRO A 199 -0.33 28.60 -1.48
C PRO A 199 0.84 28.02 -2.29
N ASN A 200 1.75 27.28 -1.63
CA ASN A 200 2.91 26.69 -2.31
C ASN A 200 2.47 25.57 -3.24
N LEU A 201 1.55 24.71 -2.78
CA LEU A 201 1.01 23.65 -3.64
C LEU A 201 0.15 24.23 -4.78
N GLU A 202 -0.68 25.22 -4.50
CA GLU A 202 -1.49 25.89 -5.54
C GLU A 202 -0.59 26.46 -6.64
N TYR A 203 0.49 27.15 -6.23
CA TYR A 203 1.50 27.64 -7.17
C TYR A 203 2.08 26.51 -8.02
N ILE A 204 2.53 25.41 -7.41
CA ILE A 204 3.11 24.25 -8.12
C ILE A 204 2.13 23.64 -9.12
N LEU A 205 0.89 23.38 -8.71
CA LEU A 205 -0.15 22.81 -9.57
C LEU A 205 -0.50 23.75 -10.73
N SER A 206 -0.56 25.05 -10.49
CA SER A 206 -0.81 26.06 -11.53
C SER A 206 0.28 26.05 -12.61
N ARG A 207 1.55 25.92 -12.21
CA ARG A 207 2.71 25.86 -13.12
C ARG A 207 2.66 24.62 -14.00
N ILE A 208 2.40 23.44 -13.42
CA ILE A 208 2.27 22.18 -14.18
C ILE A 208 1.15 22.29 -15.21
N ARG A 209 0.00 22.83 -14.80
CA ARG A 209 -1.14 23.05 -15.70
C ARG A 209 -0.78 23.94 -16.89
N ILE A 210 -0.05 25.03 -16.65
CA ILE A 210 0.38 25.94 -17.72
C ILE A 210 1.36 25.23 -18.68
N LEU A 211 2.30 24.47 -18.13
CA LEU A 211 3.34 23.80 -18.93
C LEU A 211 2.81 22.63 -19.76
N LEU A 212 1.86 21.85 -19.23
CA LEU A 212 1.34 20.64 -19.90
C LEU A 212 0.00 20.85 -20.63
N GLY A 213 -0.67 21.98 -20.41
CA GLY A 213 -1.98 22.26 -20.98
C GLY A 213 -3.00 21.18 -20.62
N GLN A 214 -3.53 20.49 -21.63
CA GLN A 214 -4.53 19.43 -21.46
C GLN A 214 -3.93 18.03 -21.23
N ASN A 215 -2.62 17.85 -21.45
CA ASN A 215 -1.94 16.55 -21.34
C ASN A 215 -1.38 16.29 -19.95
N GLN A 216 -2.20 16.54 -18.93
CA GLN A 216 -1.83 16.34 -17.53
C GLN A 216 -2.13 14.90 -17.07
N ARG A 217 -1.33 14.40 -16.14
CA ARG A 217 -1.58 13.12 -15.49
C ARG A 217 -2.73 13.26 -14.49
N ASN A 218 -3.57 12.23 -14.40
CA ASN A 218 -4.61 12.19 -13.38
C ASN A 218 -4.04 11.88 -11.99
N HIS A 219 -4.47 12.66 -11.01
CA HIS A 219 -4.23 12.44 -9.58
C HIS A 219 -5.57 12.27 -8.85
N TYR A 220 -5.51 11.93 -7.56
CA TYR A 220 -6.70 11.61 -6.77
C TYR A 220 -6.63 12.22 -5.38
N CYS A 221 -7.76 12.65 -4.83
CA CYS A 221 -7.83 13.11 -3.44
C CYS A 221 -9.11 12.66 -2.75
N PHE A 222 -9.03 12.21 -1.51
CA PHE A 222 -10.23 11.93 -0.70
C PHE A 222 -10.93 13.21 -0.23
N PHE A 223 -12.24 13.28 -0.44
CA PHE A 223 -13.10 14.37 0.03
C PHE A 223 -14.31 13.82 0.78
N LYS A 224 -14.50 14.24 2.03
CA LYS A 224 -15.68 13.88 2.81
C LYS A 224 -16.90 14.61 2.25
N LYS A 225 -17.97 13.88 1.95
CA LYS A 225 -19.24 14.46 1.52
C LYS A 225 -19.81 15.32 2.64
N ILE A 226 -20.39 16.45 2.25
CA ILE A 226 -21.13 17.30 3.18
C ILE A 226 -22.40 16.58 3.60
N ASN A 227 -22.60 16.43 4.91
CA ASN A 227 -23.81 15.81 5.44
C ASN A 227 -24.79 16.88 5.91
N ARG A 228 -26.09 16.71 5.60
CA ARG A 228 -27.15 17.60 6.08
C ARG A 228 -27.16 17.71 7.61
N LYS A 229 -26.76 16.64 8.30
CA LYS A 229 -26.74 16.57 9.77
C LYS A 229 -25.76 17.56 10.42
N ASP A 230 -24.74 18.00 9.68
CA ASP A 230 -23.69 18.90 10.20
C ASP A 230 -24.15 20.37 10.26
N PHE A 231 -25.34 20.68 9.73
CA PHE A 231 -25.83 22.05 9.58
C PHE A 231 -27.13 22.26 10.36
N LYS A 232 -27.24 23.37 11.07
CA LYS A 232 -28.49 23.73 11.77
C LYS A 232 -29.56 24.20 10.77
N LYS A 233 -29.19 25.08 9.84
CA LYS A 233 -30.13 25.67 8.86
C LYS A 233 -30.00 25.01 7.48
N LYS A 234 -31.14 24.87 6.80
CA LYS A 234 -31.19 24.35 5.41
C LYS A 234 -30.47 25.27 4.42
N ALA A 235 -30.50 26.58 4.64
CA ALA A 235 -29.81 27.55 3.80
C ALA A 235 -28.27 27.36 3.86
N ASP A 236 -27.72 27.26 5.07
CA ASP A 236 -26.28 27.04 5.30
C ASP A 236 -25.81 25.72 4.66
N PHE A 237 -26.60 24.64 4.79
CA PHE A 237 -26.31 23.38 4.11
C PHE A 237 -26.25 23.53 2.58
N LYS A 238 -27.25 24.18 1.98
CA LYS A 238 -27.27 24.42 0.52
C LYS A 238 -26.08 25.27 0.07
N TYR A 239 -25.73 26.28 0.85
CA TYR A 239 -24.58 27.13 0.55
C TYR A 239 -23.27 26.32 0.59
N ALA A 240 -23.07 25.53 1.64
CA ALA A 240 -21.91 24.67 1.77
C ALA A 240 -21.84 23.60 0.66
N GLU A 241 -22.97 23.00 0.27
CA GLU A 241 -23.06 22.06 -0.85
C GLU A 241 -22.59 22.70 -2.18
N VAL A 242 -23.00 23.95 -2.45
CA VAL A 242 -22.53 24.70 -3.61
C VAL A 242 -21.03 24.97 -3.52
N GLN A 243 -20.53 25.47 -2.38
CA GLN A 243 -19.10 25.72 -2.20
C GLN A 243 -18.25 24.45 -2.39
N HIS A 244 -18.68 23.32 -1.84
CA HIS A 244 -18.01 22.05 -1.97
C HIS A 244 -17.97 21.55 -3.42
N LYS A 245 -19.09 21.68 -4.14
CA LYS A 245 -19.14 21.37 -5.58
C LYS A 245 -18.18 22.26 -6.39
N LEU A 246 -18.09 23.55 -6.06
CA LEU A 246 -17.16 24.48 -6.71
C LEU A 246 -15.71 24.09 -6.42
N LYS A 247 -15.37 23.78 -5.16
CA LYS A 247 -14.02 23.33 -4.76
C LYS A 247 -13.61 22.06 -5.50
N ILE A 248 -14.49 21.06 -5.58
CA ILE A 248 -14.23 19.83 -6.36
C ILE A 248 -14.04 20.12 -7.85
N ASN A 249 -14.83 21.03 -8.43
CA ASN A 249 -14.68 21.38 -9.83
C ASN A 249 -13.38 22.14 -10.11
N ASP A 250 -12.89 22.94 -9.17
CA ASP A 250 -11.62 23.64 -9.32
C ASP A 250 -10.44 22.67 -9.39
N LEU A 251 -10.45 21.60 -8.58
CA LEU A 251 -9.43 20.54 -8.60
C LEU A 251 -9.28 19.86 -9.97
N LYS A 252 -10.37 19.79 -10.77
CA LYS A 252 -10.32 19.23 -12.12
C LYS A 252 -9.39 20.03 -13.05
N ARG A 253 -9.17 21.32 -12.78
CA ARG A 253 -8.23 22.16 -13.55
C ARG A 253 -6.79 21.65 -13.45
N TYR A 254 -6.48 20.99 -12.32
CA TYR A 254 -5.19 20.38 -12.03
C TYR A 254 -5.18 18.87 -12.27
N SER A 255 -6.21 18.33 -12.95
CA SER A 255 -6.41 16.90 -13.18
C SER A 255 -6.44 16.05 -11.90
N ILE A 256 -6.90 16.66 -10.79
CA ILE A 256 -7.10 15.99 -9.51
C ILE A 256 -8.56 15.55 -9.41
N ASN A 257 -8.77 14.25 -9.32
CA ASN A 257 -10.08 13.62 -9.24
C ASN A 257 -10.48 13.43 -7.77
N ALA A 258 -11.57 14.08 -7.35
CA ALA A 258 -12.09 13.93 -6.00
C ALA A 258 -12.77 12.56 -5.80
N LEU A 259 -12.27 11.80 -4.84
CA LEU A 259 -12.81 10.55 -4.34
C LEU A 259 -13.72 10.86 -3.16
N LEU A 260 -15.02 10.95 -3.43
CA LEU A 260 -16.01 11.22 -2.39
C LEU A 260 -16.14 10.03 -1.44
N ILE A 261 -16.11 10.32 -0.14
CA ILE A 261 -16.29 9.37 0.97
C ILE A 261 -17.37 9.89 1.92
N ASP A 262 -18.08 9.00 2.60
CA ASP A 262 -19.10 9.38 3.58
C ASP A 262 -18.46 9.68 4.94
N ASP A 263 -17.44 8.90 5.30
CA ASP A 263 -16.66 9.12 6.52
C ASP A 263 -15.16 8.86 6.32
N TYR A 264 -14.31 9.42 7.20
CA TYR A 264 -12.87 9.21 7.16
C TYR A 264 -12.47 7.74 7.36
N ALA A 265 -13.30 6.93 8.03
CA ALA A 265 -13.10 5.48 8.11
C ALA A 265 -13.03 4.82 6.72
N ASP A 266 -13.77 5.32 5.73
CA ASP A 266 -13.79 4.79 4.36
C ASP A 266 -12.41 4.86 3.69
N ILE A 267 -11.57 5.83 4.08
CA ILE A 267 -10.18 5.92 3.59
C ILE A 267 -9.43 4.64 3.94
N THR A 268 -9.58 4.18 5.19
CA THR A 268 -8.95 2.95 5.68
C THR A 268 -9.43 1.73 4.90
N GLU A 269 -10.72 1.68 4.57
CA GLU A 269 -11.29 0.60 3.75
C GLU A 269 -10.72 0.59 2.33
N VAL A 270 -10.62 1.76 1.68
CA VAL A 270 -10.07 1.90 0.34
C VAL A 270 -8.58 1.53 0.32
N LEU A 271 -7.79 2.04 1.27
CA LEU A 271 -6.37 1.68 1.39
C LEU A 271 -6.19 0.19 1.66
N SER A 272 -7.05 -0.41 2.48
CA SER A 272 -7.04 -1.86 2.75
C SER A 272 -7.36 -2.67 1.49
N ALA A 273 -8.33 -2.21 0.68
CA ALA A 273 -8.67 -2.83 -0.60
C ALA A 273 -7.48 -2.77 -1.59
N ILE A 274 -6.79 -1.63 -1.67
CA ILE A 274 -5.55 -1.48 -2.46
C ILE A 274 -4.50 -2.47 -1.99
N LYS A 275 -4.23 -2.53 -0.67
CA LYS A 275 -3.26 -3.48 -0.09
C LYS A 275 -3.62 -4.92 -0.42
N LYS A 276 -4.88 -5.32 -0.26
CA LYS A 276 -5.36 -6.67 -0.64
C LYS A 276 -5.09 -6.94 -2.11
N LYS A 277 -5.42 -6.02 -3.03
CA LYS A 277 -5.24 -6.21 -4.48
C LYS A 277 -3.76 -6.32 -4.87
N VAL A 278 -2.91 -5.49 -4.28
CA VAL A 278 -1.44 -5.56 -4.46
C VAL A 278 -0.92 -6.92 -4.00
N LEU A 279 -1.26 -7.35 -2.77
CA LEU A 279 -0.79 -8.62 -2.22
C LEU A 279 -1.31 -9.82 -2.99
N ARG A 280 -2.60 -9.85 -3.37
CA ARG A 280 -3.19 -10.95 -4.16
C ARG A 280 -2.58 -11.11 -5.54
N SER A 281 -1.81 -10.12 -5.99
CA SER A 281 -1.06 -10.20 -7.24
C SER A 281 0.24 -11.00 -7.11
N ASN A 282 0.60 -11.33 -5.88
CA ASN A 282 1.71 -12.18 -5.53
C ASN A 282 1.14 -13.51 -5.00
N ILE A 283 1.44 -14.58 -5.71
CA ILE A 283 0.92 -15.93 -5.47
C ILE A 283 2.02 -16.74 -4.82
N PHE A 284 1.83 -17.12 -3.56
CA PHE A 284 2.70 -18.08 -2.91
C PHE A 284 2.37 -19.49 -3.41
N ILE A 285 3.38 -20.23 -3.87
CA ILE A 285 3.22 -21.64 -4.25
C ILE A 285 3.90 -22.52 -3.20
N SER A 286 3.04 -23.17 -2.41
CA SER A 286 3.38 -24.21 -1.45
C SER A 286 3.26 -25.58 -2.09
N GLY A 287 4.29 -26.40 -1.97
CA GLY A 287 4.16 -27.80 -2.32
C GLY A 287 5.42 -28.59 -2.06
N ALA A 288 5.23 -29.89 -1.86
CA ALA A 288 6.32 -30.85 -1.71
C ALA A 288 5.84 -32.21 -2.22
N ALA A 289 6.67 -32.90 -2.97
CA ALA A 289 6.32 -34.22 -3.48
C ALA A 289 7.55 -35.12 -3.55
N LYS A 290 7.45 -36.28 -2.90
CA LYS A 290 8.32 -37.44 -3.09
C LYS A 290 7.69 -38.42 -4.09
N ILE A 291 6.37 -38.57 -4.00
CA ILE A 291 5.56 -39.38 -4.90
C ILE A 291 4.46 -38.53 -5.54
N TYR A 292 3.97 -38.98 -6.69
CA TYR A 292 3.05 -38.22 -7.54
C TYR A 292 1.77 -38.98 -7.90
N ASP A 293 1.58 -40.17 -7.33
CA ASP A 293 0.44 -41.05 -7.65
C ASP A 293 -0.91 -40.32 -7.53
N PRO A 294 -1.84 -40.56 -8.47
CA PRO A 294 -1.76 -41.54 -9.58
C PRO A 294 -1.02 -41.02 -10.83
N ARG A 295 -0.47 -39.80 -10.80
CA ARG A 295 0.25 -39.21 -11.93
C ARG A 295 1.67 -39.75 -12.00
N THR A 296 2.22 -39.82 -13.21
CA THR A 296 3.66 -40.00 -13.35
C THR A 296 4.38 -38.74 -12.87
N GLU A 297 5.64 -38.88 -12.43
CA GLU A 297 6.46 -37.73 -12.05
C GLU A 297 6.57 -36.72 -13.20
N LYS A 298 6.75 -37.19 -14.44
CA LYS A 298 6.84 -36.33 -15.63
C LYS A 298 5.57 -35.49 -15.82
N ASP A 299 4.40 -36.11 -15.71
CA ASP A 299 3.12 -35.41 -15.90
C ASP A 299 2.85 -34.42 -14.76
N ALA A 300 3.15 -34.81 -13.52
CA ALA A 300 3.04 -33.93 -12.37
C ALA A 300 3.95 -32.69 -12.47
N LEU A 301 5.20 -32.86 -12.89
CA LEU A 301 6.13 -31.74 -13.10
C LEU A 301 5.73 -30.88 -14.31
N SER A 302 5.20 -31.49 -15.37
CA SER A 302 4.65 -30.77 -16.51
C SER A 302 3.45 -29.90 -16.11
N PHE A 303 2.54 -30.42 -15.28
CA PHE A 303 1.44 -29.67 -14.71
C PHE A 303 1.93 -28.44 -13.92
N VAL A 304 2.85 -28.63 -12.98
CA VAL A 304 3.40 -27.54 -12.16
C VAL A 304 4.07 -26.48 -13.02
N HIS A 305 4.85 -26.92 -14.02
CA HIS A 305 5.50 -26.03 -14.98
C HIS A 305 4.47 -25.19 -15.74
N LYS A 306 3.46 -25.81 -16.36
CA LYS A 306 2.41 -25.11 -17.11
C LYS A 306 1.63 -24.14 -16.23
N LEU A 307 1.31 -24.54 -15.00
CA LEU A 307 0.62 -23.69 -14.03
C LEU A 307 1.45 -22.44 -13.72
N SER A 308 2.73 -22.60 -13.40
CA SER A 308 3.63 -21.48 -13.12
C SER A 308 3.83 -20.57 -14.34
N TYR A 309 3.98 -21.13 -15.53
CA TYR A 309 4.03 -20.36 -16.78
C TYR A 309 2.76 -19.50 -16.94
N ARG A 310 1.58 -20.11 -16.78
CA ARG A 310 0.30 -19.41 -16.96
C ARG A 310 0.08 -18.33 -15.91
N ILE A 311 0.37 -18.59 -14.63
CA ILE A 311 0.30 -17.59 -13.56
C ILE A 311 1.17 -16.37 -13.92
N SER A 312 2.41 -16.58 -14.35
CA SER A 312 3.29 -15.48 -14.75
C SER A 312 2.80 -14.77 -16.02
N SER A 313 2.19 -15.49 -16.97
CA SER A 313 1.64 -14.90 -18.19
C SER A 313 0.46 -13.95 -17.96
N GLU A 314 -0.30 -14.15 -16.89
CA GLU A 314 -1.39 -13.26 -16.46
C GLU A 314 -0.88 -12.04 -15.66
N GLY A 315 0.45 -11.88 -15.52
CA GLY A 315 1.07 -10.75 -14.83
C GLY A 315 1.13 -10.90 -13.30
N TYR A 316 0.94 -12.11 -12.77
CA TYR A 316 1.13 -12.41 -11.35
C TYR A 316 2.58 -12.75 -11.04
N LYS A 317 3.02 -12.36 -9.84
CA LYS A 317 4.33 -12.69 -9.29
C LYS A 317 4.24 -13.97 -8.47
N ILE A 318 5.14 -14.91 -8.68
CA ILE A 318 5.22 -16.16 -7.90
C ILE A 318 6.21 -15.98 -6.74
N VAL A 319 5.79 -16.35 -5.54
CA VAL A 319 6.66 -16.48 -4.36
C VAL A 319 6.80 -17.97 -4.04
N SER A 320 8.03 -18.48 -3.93
CA SER A 320 8.24 -19.91 -3.66
C SER A 320 9.37 -20.18 -2.66
N GLY A 321 9.10 -21.12 -1.75
CA GLY A 321 10.08 -21.71 -0.83
C GLY A 321 10.99 -22.76 -1.46
N VAL A 322 10.89 -22.99 -2.77
CA VAL A 322 11.60 -24.05 -3.52
C VAL A 322 11.34 -25.42 -2.90
N GLY A 323 10.07 -25.82 -2.92
CA GLY A 323 9.61 -27.08 -2.34
C GLY A 323 10.28 -28.31 -2.96
N TYR A 324 10.54 -29.33 -2.15
CA TYR A 324 11.13 -30.59 -2.60
C TYR A 324 10.26 -31.26 -3.68
N GLY A 325 10.89 -31.74 -4.75
CA GLY A 325 10.21 -32.40 -5.87
C GLY A 325 9.55 -31.46 -6.87
N ILE A 326 8.95 -30.33 -6.44
CA ILE A 326 8.19 -29.45 -7.36
C ILE A 326 8.87 -28.11 -7.67
N GLY A 327 9.82 -27.67 -6.85
CA GLY A 327 10.38 -26.31 -6.91
C GLY A 327 11.04 -25.98 -8.25
N SER A 328 11.77 -26.94 -8.83
CA SER A 328 12.42 -26.76 -10.14
C SER A 328 11.41 -26.55 -11.27
N ALA A 329 10.26 -27.23 -11.23
CA ALA A 329 9.20 -27.06 -12.23
C ALA A 329 8.55 -25.67 -12.11
N VAL A 330 8.32 -25.19 -10.88
CA VAL A 330 7.82 -23.82 -10.63
C VAL A 330 8.76 -22.77 -11.21
N ILE A 331 10.07 -22.90 -10.91
CA ILE A 331 11.10 -21.99 -11.40
C ILE A 331 11.11 -22.03 -12.94
N ASN A 332 11.20 -23.22 -13.52
CA ASN A 332 11.30 -23.39 -14.96
C ASN A 332 10.10 -22.75 -15.70
N GLY A 333 8.87 -23.02 -15.25
CA GLY A 333 7.66 -22.44 -15.87
C GLY A 333 7.63 -20.92 -15.82
N ALA A 334 7.94 -20.33 -14.66
CA ALA A 334 7.99 -18.88 -14.51
C ALA A 334 9.10 -18.26 -15.38
N THR A 335 10.30 -18.85 -15.40
CA THR A 335 11.44 -18.35 -16.18
C THR A 335 11.23 -18.51 -17.68
N GLU A 336 10.60 -19.60 -18.11
CA GLU A 336 10.30 -19.84 -19.53
C GLU A 336 9.38 -18.74 -20.08
N TYR A 337 8.34 -18.36 -19.34
CA TYR A 337 7.51 -17.22 -19.70
C TYR A 337 8.35 -15.94 -19.81
N VAL A 338 9.11 -15.59 -18.75
CA VAL A 338 9.92 -14.36 -18.74
C VAL A 338 10.87 -14.29 -19.94
N PHE A 339 11.55 -15.39 -20.27
CA PHE A 339 12.48 -15.45 -21.39
C PHE A 339 11.83 -15.53 -22.77
N SER A 340 10.56 -15.96 -22.84
CA SER A 340 9.75 -15.89 -24.06
C SER A 340 9.35 -14.45 -24.41
N THR A 341 9.35 -13.53 -23.44
CA THR A 341 9.06 -12.11 -23.67
C THR A 341 10.32 -11.31 -24.02
N LYS A 342 10.13 -10.13 -24.65
CA LYS A 342 11.22 -9.17 -24.89
C LYS A 342 11.72 -8.49 -23.60
N TYR A 343 10.94 -8.53 -22.51
CA TYR A 343 11.21 -7.83 -21.25
C TYR A 343 11.55 -8.82 -20.13
N ARG A 344 12.84 -9.10 -19.95
CA ARG A 344 13.35 -10.18 -19.09
C ARG A 344 13.54 -9.77 -17.63
N HIS A 345 12.54 -9.13 -17.03
CA HIS A 345 12.60 -8.71 -15.61
C HIS A 345 12.15 -9.86 -14.69
N LEU A 346 13.09 -10.74 -14.32
CA LEU A 346 12.80 -11.90 -13.48
C LEU A 346 12.20 -11.50 -12.11
N ASP A 347 12.68 -10.42 -11.51
CA ASP A 347 12.21 -9.92 -10.21
C ASP A 347 10.74 -9.51 -10.21
N ASN A 348 10.14 -9.28 -11.39
CA ASN A 348 8.71 -8.99 -11.53
C ASN A 348 7.85 -10.26 -11.54
N ALA A 349 8.42 -11.40 -11.94
CA ALA A 349 7.69 -12.65 -12.09
C ALA A 349 7.95 -13.64 -10.95
N LEU A 350 9.12 -13.62 -10.32
CA LEU A 350 9.55 -14.68 -9.40
C LEU A 350 10.35 -14.15 -8.20
N VAL A 351 9.97 -14.60 -7.01
CA VAL A 351 10.70 -14.40 -5.74
C VAL A 351 10.98 -15.75 -5.12
N LEU A 352 12.27 -16.09 -5.02
CA LEU A 352 12.73 -17.36 -4.45
C LEU A 352 13.27 -17.15 -3.03
N ARG A 353 12.80 -18.00 -2.12
CA ARG A 353 13.15 -17.97 -0.70
C ARG A 353 13.37 -19.43 -0.22
N PRO A 354 14.41 -20.11 -0.71
CA PRO A 354 14.66 -21.50 -0.36
C PRO A 354 14.90 -21.64 1.15
N PHE A 355 14.28 -22.67 1.76
CA PHE A 355 14.52 -22.96 3.17
C PHE A 355 15.97 -23.36 3.41
N PRO A 356 16.65 -22.78 4.42
CA PRO A 356 18.00 -23.20 4.81
C PRO A 356 18.01 -24.66 5.23
N GLN A 357 18.70 -25.52 4.47
CA GLN A 357 18.76 -26.96 4.74
C GLN A 357 19.69 -27.29 5.91
N ILE A 358 20.80 -26.56 6.03
CA ILE A 358 21.82 -26.73 7.05
C ILE A 358 21.68 -25.60 8.07
N VAL A 359 21.45 -25.95 9.34
CA VAL A 359 21.34 -24.99 10.44
C VAL A 359 22.70 -24.89 11.14
N THR A 360 23.47 -23.87 10.79
CA THR A 360 24.81 -23.60 11.37
C THR A 360 24.79 -22.53 12.47
N GLY A 361 23.61 -22.03 12.83
CA GLY A 361 23.44 -20.94 13.80
C GLY A 361 22.83 -21.38 15.14
N ARG A 362 22.76 -20.45 16.09
CA ARG A 362 22.28 -20.72 17.47
C ARG A 362 20.77 -20.95 17.59
N ARG A 363 19.96 -20.40 16.66
CA ARG A 363 18.49 -20.58 16.63
C ARG A 363 18.12 -21.97 16.13
N LYS A 364 17.08 -22.57 16.71
CA LYS A 364 16.55 -23.88 16.30
C LYS A 364 16.01 -23.82 14.87
N LYS A 365 16.03 -24.96 14.16
CA LYS A 365 15.54 -25.09 12.77
C LYS A 365 14.08 -24.65 12.63
N GLU A 366 13.23 -25.04 13.57
CA GLU A 366 11.79 -24.78 13.56
C GLU A 366 11.46 -23.29 13.68
N GLU A 367 12.12 -22.60 14.62
CA GLU A 367 11.97 -21.15 14.81
C GLU A 367 12.36 -20.39 13.53
N ARG A 368 13.49 -20.76 12.92
CA ARG A 368 13.96 -20.15 11.67
C ARG A 368 13.00 -20.41 10.51
N ASN A 369 12.49 -21.64 10.39
CA ASN A 369 11.54 -21.98 9.33
C ASN A 369 10.23 -21.20 9.48
N LEU A 370 9.75 -21.01 10.71
CA LEU A 370 8.57 -20.20 10.99
C LEU A 370 8.81 -18.72 10.64
N GLU A 371 9.97 -18.16 11.02
CA GLU A 371 10.38 -16.79 10.65
C GLU A 371 10.41 -16.61 9.12
N TYR A 372 11.01 -17.55 8.39
CA TYR A 372 11.07 -17.52 6.93
C TYR A 372 9.70 -17.61 6.27
N ARG A 373 8.79 -18.46 6.79
CA ARG A 373 7.41 -18.55 6.31
C ARG A 373 6.65 -17.26 6.52
N ASN A 374 6.80 -16.65 7.70
CA ASN A 374 6.15 -15.39 8.00
C ASN A 374 6.61 -14.29 7.03
N GLU A 375 7.91 -14.23 6.75
CA GLU A 375 8.47 -13.25 5.81
C GLU A 375 8.01 -13.49 4.37
N MET A 376 7.99 -14.73 3.90
CA MET A 376 7.47 -15.05 2.56
C MET A 376 6.00 -14.68 2.40
N MET A 377 5.16 -15.05 3.39
CA MET A 377 3.72 -14.82 3.35
C MET A 377 3.35 -13.35 3.42
N ARG A 378 4.16 -12.52 4.08
CA ARG A 378 3.94 -11.07 4.18
C ARG A 378 3.87 -10.39 2.81
N HIS A 379 4.47 -11.00 1.79
CA HIS A 379 4.47 -10.50 0.43
C HIS A 379 3.42 -11.15 -0.48
N ALA A 380 2.59 -12.08 0.00
CA ALA A 380 1.61 -12.82 -0.79
C ALA A 380 0.19 -12.64 -0.26
N GLY A 381 -0.79 -12.51 -1.17
CA GLY A 381 -2.21 -12.41 -0.81
C GLY A 381 -3.01 -13.66 -1.16
N ILE A 382 -2.42 -14.58 -1.93
CA ILE A 382 -3.00 -15.88 -2.28
C ILE A 382 -1.92 -16.94 -2.07
N ALA A 383 -2.29 -18.07 -1.46
CA ALA A 383 -1.41 -19.20 -1.25
C ALA A 383 -1.98 -20.46 -1.94
N LEU A 384 -1.33 -20.91 -3.00
CA LEU A 384 -1.64 -22.17 -3.69
C LEU A 384 -0.95 -23.34 -2.98
N PHE A 385 -1.67 -24.43 -2.75
CA PHE A 385 -1.13 -25.66 -2.17
C PHE A 385 -1.24 -26.80 -3.17
N ILE A 386 -0.12 -27.45 -3.49
CA ILE A 386 -0.03 -28.49 -4.52
C ILE A 386 0.71 -29.70 -3.95
N PHE A 387 0.15 -30.89 -4.14
CA PHE A 387 0.63 -32.16 -3.58
C PHE A 387 0.76 -32.12 -2.05
N GLY A 388 1.93 -32.39 -1.50
CA GLY A 388 2.23 -32.30 -0.07
C GLY A 388 2.51 -33.63 0.60
N ASN A 389 3.50 -34.33 0.08
CA ASN A 389 4.06 -35.52 0.69
C ASN A 389 5.60 -35.41 0.76
N ASN A 390 6.16 -35.98 1.82
CA ASN A 390 7.60 -36.08 2.07
C ASN A 390 7.98 -37.54 2.26
N ASP A 391 9.27 -37.84 2.13
CA ASP A 391 9.83 -39.14 2.51
C ASP A 391 9.66 -39.36 4.02
N ASN A 392 9.14 -40.51 4.41
CA ASN A 392 8.97 -40.87 5.82
C ASN A 392 10.24 -41.48 6.46
N GLY A 393 11.34 -41.55 5.70
CA GLY A 393 12.63 -42.13 6.12
C GLY A 393 12.63 -43.65 6.21
N LYS A 394 11.52 -44.30 5.85
CA LYS A 394 11.30 -45.76 5.91
C LYS A 394 10.91 -46.34 4.55
N GLY A 395 11.22 -45.64 3.46
CA GLY A 395 10.92 -46.09 2.08
C GLY A 395 9.46 -45.88 1.66
N GLY A 396 8.71 -45.04 2.37
CA GLY A 396 7.36 -44.61 1.98
C GLY A 396 7.21 -43.09 2.08
N TRP A 397 5.98 -42.62 2.21
CA TRP A 397 5.68 -41.20 2.31
C TRP A 397 4.83 -40.86 3.54
N GLU A 398 4.92 -39.61 3.98
CA GLU A 398 4.02 -39.00 4.95
C GLU A 398 3.53 -37.63 4.45
N HIS A 399 2.43 -37.12 5.02
CA HIS A 399 1.94 -35.78 4.66
C HIS A 399 2.92 -34.69 5.08
N SER A 400 3.15 -33.72 4.20
CA SER A 400 4.06 -32.61 4.46
C SER A 400 3.53 -31.71 5.59
N LYS A 401 4.14 -31.84 6.78
CA LYS A 401 3.87 -30.97 7.93
C LYS A 401 4.16 -29.50 7.61
N GLY A 402 5.19 -29.25 6.81
CA GLY A 402 5.59 -27.89 6.42
C GLY A 402 4.51 -27.17 5.60
N MET A 403 3.82 -27.87 4.70
CA MET A 403 2.67 -27.33 3.97
C MET A 403 1.50 -26.97 4.89
N VAL A 404 1.23 -27.79 5.89
CA VAL A 404 0.17 -27.53 6.88
C VAL A 404 0.51 -26.30 7.73
N GLU A 405 1.79 -26.11 8.07
CA GLU A 405 2.27 -24.89 8.73
C GLU A 405 2.13 -23.66 7.83
N GLU A 406 2.50 -23.76 6.56
CA GLU A 406 2.33 -22.69 5.57
C GLU A 406 0.86 -22.29 5.37
N PHE A 407 -0.06 -23.26 5.37
CA PHE A 407 -1.50 -22.99 5.36
C PHE A 407 -1.94 -22.19 6.58
N LYS A 408 -1.47 -22.55 7.79
CA LYS A 408 -1.80 -21.81 9.01
C LYS A 408 -1.28 -20.38 8.95
N VAL A 409 -0.02 -20.20 8.54
CA VAL A 409 0.60 -18.87 8.41
C VAL A 409 -0.14 -18.03 7.37
N ALA A 410 -0.47 -18.60 6.21
CA ALA A 410 -1.22 -17.91 5.16
C ALA A 410 -2.55 -17.35 5.70
N VAL A 411 -3.35 -18.19 6.36
CA VAL A 411 -4.64 -17.80 6.93
C VAL A 411 -4.46 -16.75 8.02
N GLN A 412 -3.49 -16.91 8.92
CA GLN A 412 -3.22 -15.96 10.01
C GLN A 412 -2.81 -14.57 9.50
N GLN A 413 -2.09 -14.50 8.38
CA GLN A 413 -1.69 -13.24 7.76
C GLN A 413 -2.72 -12.68 6.76
N GLY A 414 -3.86 -13.34 6.59
CA GLY A 414 -4.93 -12.91 5.70
C GLY A 414 -4.71 -13.21 4.21
N ALA A 415 -3.75 -14.08 3.88
CA ALA A 415 -3.61 -14.63 2.54
C ALA A 415 -4.69 -15.71 2.31
N ILE A 416 -5.27 -15.73 1.11
CA ILE A 416 -6.38 -16.64 0.78
C ILE A 416 -5.81 -17.99 0.34
N PRO A 417 -6.08 -19.10 1.06
CA PRO A 417 -5.57 -20.40 0.69
C PRO A 417 -6.38 -21.01 -0.46
N ILE A 418 -5.71 -21.60 -1.44
CA ILE A 418 -6.33 -22.37 -2.53
C ILE A 418 -5.60 -23.72 -2.61
N PRO A 419 -6.09 -24.74 -1.90
CA PRO A 419 -5.55 -26.08 -2.02
C PRO A 419 -6.05 -26.77 -3.29
N VAL A 420 -5.13 -27.22 -4.13
CA VAL A 420 -5.42 -27.99 -5.35
C VAL A 420 -5.71 -29.44 -4.98
N GLY A 421 -6.93 -29.70 -4.52
CA GLY A 421 -7.34 -31.02 -4.00
C GLY A 421 -7.14 -32.17 -5.00
N ALA A 422 -7.26 -31.89 -6.29
CA ALA A 422 -6.99 -32.85 -7.38
C ALA A 422 -5.56 -33.42 -7.36
N THR A 423 -4.61 -32.74 -6.70
CA THR A 423 -3.21 -33.19 -6.57
C THR A 423 -2.95 -34.08 -5.35
N GLY A 424 -3.98 -34.38 -4.55
CA GLY A 424 -3.89 -35.35 -3.46
C GLY A 424 -3.11 -34.89 -2.23
N TYR A 425 -2.73 -35.86 -1.39
CA TYR A 425 -1.83 -35.68 -0.25
C TYR A 425 -2.28 -34.61 0.75
N ALA A 426 -1.36 -33.75 1.23
CA ALA A 426 -1.72 -32.70 2.18
C ALA A 426 -2.66 -31.66 1.53
N SER A 427 -2.51 -31.38 0.23
CA SER A 427 -3.38 -30.44 -0.47
C SER A 427 -4.84 -30.89 -0.46
N GLU A 428 -5.12 -32.17 -0.71
CA GLU A 428 -6.48 -32.72 -0.61
C GLU A 428 -7.06 -32.62 0.82
N LYS A 429 -6.25 -32.88 1.85
CA LYS A 429 -6.69 -32.70 3.24
C LYS A 429 -7.03 -31.24 3.55
N LEU A 430 -6.22 -30.30 3.06
CA LEU A 430 -6.47 -28.88 3.22
C LEU A 430 -7.69 -28.42 2.42
N TRP A 431 -7.89 -28.96 1.21
CA TRP A 431 -9.06 -28.69 0.39
C TRP A 431 -10.34 -29.15 1.09
N ASN A 432 -10.38 -30.39 1.59
CA ASN A 432 -11.51 -30.92 2.36
C ASN A 432 -11.82 -30.05 3.60
N LYS A 433 -10.78 -29.59 4.30
CA LYS A 433 -10.93 -28.67 5.44
C LYS A 433 -11.55 -27.35 5.03
N VAL A 434 -11.08 -26.76 3.94
CA VAL A 434 -11.61 -25.48 3.43
C VAL A 434 -13.05 -25.65 2.95
N MET A 435 -13.36 -26.74 2.25
CA MET A 435 -14.70 -27.02 1.73
C MET A 435 -15.72 -27.38 2.81
N ALA A 436 -15.28 -27.83 3.99
CA ALA A 436 -16.17 -28.01 5.14
C ALA A 436 -16.71 -26.68 5.68
N SER A 437 -15.93 -25.60 5.58
CA SER A 437 -16.29 -24.25 6.05
C SER A 437 -15.79 -23.15 5.09
N PRO A 438 -16.32 -23.08 3.86
CA PRO A 438 -15.76 -22.21 2.83
C PRO A 438 -15.87 -20.71 3.15
N THR A 439 -16.90 -20.31 3.90
CA THR A 439 -17.13 -18.93 4.35
C THR A 439 -16.04 -18.40 5.28
N ASP A 440 -15.28 -19.29 5.91
CA ASP A 440 -14.17 -18.90 6.81
C ASP A 440 -12.93 -18.45 6.00
N TYR A 441 -12.85 -18.83 4.72
CA TYR A 441 -11.67 -18.65 3.88
C TYR A 441 -11.92 -17.76 2.65
N TYR A 442 -13.16 -17.74 2.14
CA TYR A 442 -13.49 -17.11 0.88
C TYR A 442 -14.58 -16.05 1.01
N PRO A 443 -14.53 -14.98 0.19
CA PRO A 443 -15.67 -14.09 0.06
C PRO A 443 -16.89 -14.85 -0.46
N ASN A 444 -18.08 -14.39 -0.10
CA ASN A 444 -19.33 -15.00 -0.55
C ASN A 444 -19.53 -14.76 -2.06
N ASN A 445 -19.08 -15.71 -2.87
CA ASN A 445 -19.17 -15.69 -4.32
C ASN A 445 -19.35 -17.13 -4.84
N SER A 446 -20.48 -17.41 -5.51
CA SER A 446 -20.82 -18.74 -6.00
C SER A 446 -19.85 -19.24 -7.08
N ASP A 447 -19.44 -18.37 -8.01
CA ASP A 447 -18.53 -18.73 -9.09
C ASP A 447 -17.14 -19.11 -8.56
N LEU A 448 -16.69 -18.43 -7.51
CA LEU A 448 -15.47 -18.77 -6.80
C LEU A 448 -15.59 -20.16 -6.18
N LEU A 449 -16.67 -20.41 -5.41
CA LEU A 449 -16.88 -21.70 -4.76
C LEU A 449 -16.97 -22.84 -5.77
N ASP A 450 -17.60 -22.62 -6.92
CA ASP A 450 -17.69 -23.63 -7.97
C ASP A 450 -16.33 -23.90 -8.62
N SER A 451 -15.51 -22.86 -8.85
CA SER A 451 -14.12 -23.06 -9.27
C SER A 451 -13.29 -23.80 -8.21
N ILE A 452 -13.42 -23.47 -6.92
CA ILE A 452 -12.72 -24.18 -5.83
C ILE A 452 -13.18 -25.65 -5.75
N LYS A 453 -14.47 -25.94 -5.95
CA LYS A 453 -14.97 -27.32 -6.01
C LYS A 453 -14.31 -28.10 -7.14
N GLN A 454 -14.27 -27.52 -8.34
CA GLN A 454 -13.65 -28.15 -9.50
C GLN A 454 -12.15 -28.37 -9.30
N ILE A 455 -11.45 -27.46 -8.61
CA ILE A 455 -10.02 -27.63 -8.26
C ILE A 455 -9.77 -28.89 -7.39
N GLY A 456 -10.79 -29.44 -6.73
CA GLY A 456 -10.73 -30.71 -6.01
C GLY A 456 -10.98 -31.96 -6.86
N ASP A 457 -11.48 -31.82 -8.09
CA ASP A 457 -11.86 -32.93 -8.94
C ASP A 457 -10.64 -33.58 -9.60
N LYS A 458 -10.35 -34.82 -9.20
CA LYS A 458 -9.22 -35.62 -9.71
C LYS A 458 -9.40 -36.07 -11.16
N SER A 459 -10.60 -35.99 -11.71
CA SER A 459 -10.90 -36.40 -13.08
C SER A 459 -10.64 -35.30 -14.12
N LEU A 460 -10.48 -34.05 -13.67
CA LEU A 460 -10.26 -32.93 -14.58
C LEU A 460 -8.91 -33.01 -15.28
N PRO A 461 -8.86 -32.76 -16.60
CA PRO A 461 -7.61 -32.57 -17.33
C PRO A 461 -6.80 -31.39 -16.78
N ASP A 462 -5.48 -31.47 -16.92
CA ASP A 462 -4.54 -30.47 -16.38
C ASP A 462 -4.81 -29.04 -16.84
N ASP A 463 -5.08 -28.86 -18.14
CA ASP A 463 -5.31 -27.53 -18.69
C ASP A 463 -6.64 -26.93 -18.17
N GLU A 464 -7.66 -27.76 -17.93
CA GLU A 464 -8.92 -27.33 -17.31
C GLU A 464 -8.73 -27.01 -15.83
N LEU A 465 -7.98 -27.83 -15.10
CA LEU A 465 -7.63 -27.59 -13.71
C LEU A 465 -6.86 -26.27 -13.54
N ILE A 466 -5.89 -26.00 -14.41
CA ILE A 466 -5.16 -24.72 -14.46
C ILE A 466 -6.13 -23.57 -14.73
N ASN A 467 -7.05 -23.71 -15.70
CA ASN A 467 -8.03 -22.67 -15.99
C ASN A 467 -8.94 -22.38 -14.79
N GLN A 468 -9.34 -23.38 -14.00
CA GLN A 468 -10.12 -23.15 -12.77
C GLN A 468 -9.30 -22.45 -11.69
N ILE A 469 -8.02 -22.80 -11.53
CA ILE A 469 -7.11 -22.09 -10.61
C ILE A 469 -7.01 -20.61 -11.00
N LEU A 470 -6.77 -20.31 -12.28
CA LEU A 470 -6.66 -18.93 -12.77
C LEU A 470 -7.99 -18.18 -12.66
N LYS A 471 -9.12 -18.85 -12.90
CA LYS A 471 -10.46 -18.28 -12.71
C LYS A 471 -10.68 -17.91 -11.24
N ALA A 472 -10.34 -18.80 -10.30
CA ALA A 472 -10.43 -18.51 -8.86
C ALA A 472 -9.56 -17.30 -8.46
N ILE A 473 -8.29 -17.26 -8.92
CA ILE A 473 -7.38 -16.12 -8.69
C ILE A 473 -7.97 -14.82 -9.26
N SER A 474 -8.50 -14.86 -10.49
CA SER A 474 -9.10 -13.70 -11.14
C SER A 474 -10.35 -13.18 -10.42
N ILE A 475 -11.21 -14.07 -9.93
CA ILE A 475 -12.38 -13.67 -9.11
C ILE A 475 -11.90 -13.00 -7.81
N LEU A 476 -10.90 -13.58 -7.13
CA LEU A 476 -10.33 -13.02 -5.91
C LEU A 476 -9.65 -11.65 -6.13
N GLN A 477 -9.22 -11.33 -7.35
CA GLN A 477 -8.69 -10.01 -7.69
C GLN A 477 -9.76 -8.92 -7.79
N ASN A 478 -11.01 -9.30 -8.05
CA ASN A 478 -12.10 -8.36 -8.33
C ASN A 478 -13.10 -8.20 -7.17
N HIS A 479 -12.97 -8.99 -6.10
CA HIS A 479 -13.85 -8.92 -4.92
C HIS A 479 -13.09 -8.49 -3.66
N PHE A 480 -13.62 -7.53 -2.88
CA PHE A 480 -12.94 -6.94 -1.72
C PHE A 480 -13.52 -7.32 -0.37
#